data_AF-A0A2G6SY05-F1
#
_entry.id   AF-A0A2G6SY05-F1
#
_cell.length_a   1.000
_cell.length_b   1.000
_cell.length_c   1.000
_cell.angle_alpha   90.00
_cell.angle_beta   90.00
_cell.angle_gamma   90.00
#
_symmetry.space_group_name_H-M   'P 1'
#
loop_
_entity.id
_entity.type
_entity.pdbx_description
1 polymer ?
#
loop_
_entity_poly.entity_id
_entity_poly.type
_entity_poly.pdbx_seq_one_letter_code
_entity_poly.pdbx_strand_id
1 'polypeptide(L)'
;MIRRTTIVSLAWACAALTAMCQTAWALGVEAPYSAHATPPNVDWVQVCGAWPAPRDESPGGGTYRVVHASQYAQSFIYVQWLQRDRSDSAIEVATVGVPEINNDHAEWQLSRLRCQATAQGIRITAKAESGHEDGTFDVTLEAGHRPGDLRYRRTPARRTTVSPPPSRPGGSQRLTAPKTP
;
A
#
# COMPACT_ATOMS: atom_id res chain seq x y z
N MET A 1 62.03 -57.03 -1.58
CA MET A 1 61.22 -55.91 -2.11
C MET A 1 60.11 -55.61 -1.08
N ILE A 2 60.18 -54.48 -0.36
CA ILE A 2 59.17 -54.08 0.63
C ILE A 2 58.62 -52.73 0.19
N ARG A 3 57.33 -52.70 -0.17
CA ARG A 3 56.62 -51.50 -0.62
C ARG A 3 56.32 -50.61 0.58
N ARG A 4 56.93 -49.43 0.57
CA ARG A 4 56.47 -48.23 1.29
C ARG A 4 55.18 -47.75 0.62
N THR A 5 54.19 -47.37 1.43
CA THR A 5 53.44 -46.09 1.45
C THR A 5 51.98 -46.28 1.82
N THR A 6 51.55 -45.67 2.92
CA THR A 6 50.19 -45.09 3.10
C THR A 6 50.17 -44.29 4.41
N ILE A 7 50.61 -43.05 4.35
CA ILE A 7 50.24 -42.01 5.33
C ILE A 7 49.58 -40.90 4.51
N VAL A 8 48.28 -41.03 4.22
CA VAL A 8 47.46 -39.94 3.70
C VAL A 8 46.03 -40.13 4.22
N SER A 9 45.82 -39.90 5.52
CA SER A 9 44.46 -39.98 6.09
C SER A 9 44.09 -38.81 7.01
N LEU A 10 44.87 -37.72 7.03
CA LEU A 10 44.63 -36.60 7.96
C LEU A 10 44.29 -35.27 7.27
N ALA A 11 43.92 -35.27 5.99
CA ALA A 11 43.53 -34.05 5.26
C ALA A 11 42.00 -33.87 5.12
N TRP A 12 41.19 -34.84 5.57
CA TRP A 12 39.75 -34.89 5.33
C TRP A 12 38.87 -34.48 6.53
N ALA A 13 39.46 -33.94 7.60
CA ALA A 13 38.69 -33.47 8.76
C ALA A 13 38.44 -31.95 8.76
N CYS A 14 39.27 -31.15 8.08
CA CYS A 14 39.14 -29.68 8.11
C CYS A 14 38.14 -29.11 7.10
N ALA A 15 37.70 -29.89 6.09
CA ALA A 15 36.76 -29.41 5.08
C ALA A 15 35.29 -29.40 5.53
N ALA A 16 34.96 -30.01 6.67
CA ALA A 16 33.57 -30.11 7.14
C ALA A 16 33.10 -28.91 7.99
N LEU A 17 34.01 -28.11 8.56
CA LEU A 17 33.63 -27.00 9.44
C LEU A 17 33.36 -25.67 8.73
N THR A 18 33.72 -25.52 7.46
CA THR A 18 33.45 -24.27 6.71
C THR A 18 32.07 -24.25 6.05
N ALA A 19 31.35 -25.38 6.03
CA ALA A 19 30.02 -25.48 5.39
C ALA A 19 28.87 -24.94 6.24
N MET A 20 29.10 -24.57 7.51
CA MET A 20 28.04 -24.08 8.40
C MET A 20 27.98 -22.56 8.55
N CYS A 21 28.89 -21.82 7.89
CA CYS A 21 28.77 -20.36 7.78
C CYS A 21 27.96 -20.01 6.53
N GLN A 22 26.75 -20.58 6.41
CA GLN A 22 25.76 -19.97 5.54
C GLN A 22 25.32 -18.70 6.25
N THR A 23 25.66 -17.55 5.69
CA THR A 23 25.02 -16.30 6.08
C THR A 23 23.52 -16.54 5.94
N ALA A 24 22.83 -16.59 7.07
CA ALA A 24 21.38 -16.51 7.09
C ALA A 24 21.05 -15.15 6.47
N TRP A 25 20.82 -15.13 5.17
CA TRP A 25 20.15 -14.03 4.49
C TRP A 25 18.73 -14.05 5.03
N ALA A 26 18.53 -13.46 6.21
CA ALA A 26 17.21 -13.07 6.64
C ALA A 26 16.65 -12.22 5.49
N LEU A 27 15.60 -12.73 4.85
CA LEU A 27 14.94 -12.17 3.68
C LEU A 27 14.19 -10.88 4.03
N GLY A 28 14.89 -9.90 4.58
CA GLY A 28 14.36 -8.59 4.94
C GLY A 28 15.38 -7.54 4.56
N VAL A 29 15.48 -7.24 3.26
CA VAL A 29 16.16 -6.01 2.84
C VAL A 29 15.22 -4.88 3.20
N GLU A 30 15.61 -4.08 4.21
CA GLU A 30 14.95 -2.82 4.53
C GLU A 30 15.27 -1.82 3.42
N ALA A 31 14.29 -1.55 2.57
CA ALA A 31 14.39 -0.68 1.42
C ALA A 31 14.01 0.74 1.84
N PRO A 32 14.86 1.75 1.60
CA PRO A 32 14.51 3.13 1.90
C PRO A 32 13.34 3.58 1.01
N TYR A 33 12.53 4.54 1.48
CA TYR A 33 11.44 5.15 0.71
C TYR A 33 11.83 5.55 -0.72
N SER A 34 13.06 6.03 -0.94
CA SER A 34 13.56 6.39 -2.27
C SER A 34 13.54 5.25 -3.27
N ALA A 35 13.63 3.98 -2.82
CA ALA A 35 13.47 2.79 -3.66
C ALA A 35 12.05 2.69 -4.25
N HIS A 36 11.07 3.35 -3.64
CA HIS A 36 9.66 3.38 -4.04
C HIS A 36 9.23 4.75 -4.54
N ALA A 37 10.16 5.63 -4.91
CA ALA A 37 9.85 6.94 -5.50
C ALA A 37 9.14 6.81 -6.87
N THR A 38 9.38 5.71 -7.57
CA THR A 38 8.72 5.35 -8.83
C THR A 38 7.71 4.23 -8.58
N PRO A 39 6.52 4.27 -9.19
CA PRO A 39 5.54 3.19 -9.08
C PRO A 39 6.14 1.85 -9.55
N PRO A 40 6.07 0.77 -8.75
CA PRO A 40 6.65 -0.52 -9.11
C PRO A 40 5.84 -1.24 -10.19
N ASN A 41 4.73 -1.90 -9.84
CA ASN A 41 3.82 -2.54 -10.80
C ASN A 41 2.51 -1.76 -10.83
N VAL A 42 2.34 -0.88 -11.83
CA VAL A 42 1.14 -0.06 -11.98
C VAL A 42 -0.07 -0.95 -12.27
N ASP A 43 -1.08 -0.87 -11.40
CA ASP A 43 -2.34 -1.60 -11.56
C ASP A 43 -3.32 -0.79 -12.41
N TRP A 44 -3.45 0.50 -12.12
CA TRP A 44 -4.30 1.41 -12.87
C TRP A 44 -3.87 2.86 -12.72
N VAL A 45 -4.38 3.68 -13.65
CA VAL A 45 -4.12 5.10 -13.73
C VAL A 45 -5.44 5.84 -13.96
N GLN A 46 -5.74 6.86 -13.15
CA GLN A 46 -6.97 7.63 -13.22
C GLN A 46 -6.69 9.13 -13.32
N VAL A 47 -7.30 9.80 -14.30
CA VAL A 47 -7.36 11.27 -14.33
C VAL A 47 -8.43 11.75 -13.35
N CYS A 48 -8.05 12.69 -12.48
CA CYS A 48 -8.81 13.07 -11.29
C CYS A 48 -9.43 14.46 -11.34
N GLY A 49 -9.07 15.26 -12.35
CA GLY A 49 -9.51 16.63 -12.51
C GLY A 49 -8.44 17.48 -13.18
N ALA A 50 -8.71 18.79 -13.26
CA ALA A 50 -7.80 19.78 -13.78
C ALA A 50 -7.38 20.78 -12.69
N TRP A 51 -6.19 21.35 -12.84
CA TRP A 51 -5.74 22.49 -12.04
C TRP A 51 -5.50 23.70 -12.94
N PRO A 52 -5.83 24.91 -12.46
CA PRO A 52 -5.71 26.11 -13.26
C PRO A 52 -4.25 26.55 -13.43
N ALA A 53 -3.97 27.28 -14.51
CA ALA A 53 -2.71 27.99 -14.63
C ALA A 53 -2.57 28.98 -13.46
N PRO A 54 -1.37 29.14 -12.86
CA PRO A 54 -1.07 30.37 -12.13
C PRO A 54 -1.33 31.55 -13.06
N ARG A 55 -1.94 32.64 -12.54
CA ARG A 55 -2.38 33.77 -13.37
C ARG A 55 -1.26 34.41 -14.22
N ASP A 56 -0.01 34.22 -13.81
CA ASP A 56 1.15 34.94 -14.36
C ASP A 56 2.26 34.00 -14.91
N GLU A 57 2.08 32.67 -14.88
CA GLU A 57 3.08 31.71 -15.35
C GLU A 57 2.51 30.75 -16.40
N SER A 58 3.24 30.64 -17.52
CA SER A 58 3.02 29.68 -18.61
C SER A 58 4.22 28.72 -18.64
N PRO A 59 4.04 27.40 -18.82
CA PRO A 59 2.86 26.75 -19.38
C PRO A 59 1.72 26.64 -18.37
N GLY A 60 0.50 26.67 -18.90
CA GLY A 60 -0.73 26.82 -18.13
C GLY A 60 -1.07 25.64 -17.24
N GLY A 61 -2.33 25.64 -16.81
CA GLY A 61 -2.92 24.60 -15.98
C GLY A 61 -2.76 23.20 -16.57
N GLY A 62 -3.18 22.21 -15.81
CA GLY A 62 -2.95 20.83 -16.18
C GLY A 62 -4.00 19.89 -15.64
N THR A 63 -3.65 18.61 -15.61
CA THR A 63 -4.49 17.57 -15.04
C THR A 63 -3.81 16.92 -13.85
N TYR A 64 -4.62 16.43 -12.93
CA TYR A 64 -4.18 15.52 -11.89
C TYR A 64 -4.36 14.09 -12.38
N ARG A 65 -3.34 13.26 -12.17
CA ARG A 65 -3.38 11.83 -12.45
C ARG A 65 -2.99 11.07 -11.20
N VAL A 66 -3.80 10.11 -10.79
CA VAL A 66 -3.51 9.21 -9.69
C VAL A 66 -3.08 7.87 -10.27
N VAL A 67 -1.96 7.37 -9.77
CA VAL A 67 -1.39 6.07 -10.13
C VAL A 67 -1.46 5.20 -8.89
N HIS A 68 -2.09 4.04 -9.03
CA HIS A 68 -2.05 2.99 -8.02
C HIS A 68 -1.24 1.84 -8.56
N ALA A 69 -0.44 1.26 -7.69
CA ALA A 69 0.48 0.18 -7.99
C ALA A 69 0.44 -0.84 -6.86
N SER A 70 0.92 -2.05 -7.15
CA SER A 70 1.06 -3.08 -6.14
C SER A 70 2.39 -3.82 -6.25
N GLN A 71 2.95 -4.20 -5.11
CA GLN A 71 4.12 -5.08 -5.05
C GLN A 71 4.11 -5.80 -3.71
N TYR A 72 4.50 -7.08 -3.69
CA TYR A 72 4.61 -7.87 -2.46
C TYR A 72 3.36 -7.81 -1.55
N ALA A 73 2.16 -7.88 -2.14
CA ALA A 73 0.89 -7.79 -1.43
C ALA A 73 0.67 -6.48 -0.65
N GLN A 74 1.29 -5.39 -1.10
CA GLN A 74 1.06 -4.03 -0.63
C GLN A 74 0.66 -3.12 -1.78
N SER A 75 -0.17 -2.12 -1.48
CA SER A 75 -0.54 -1.02 -2.36
C SER A 75 0.43 0.16 -2.26
N PHE A 76 0.68 0.80 -3.40
CA PHE A 76 1.40 2.07 -3.55
C PHE A 76 0.51 3.08 -4.26
N ILE A 77 0.63 4.36 -3.91
CA ILE A 77 -0.15 5.43 -4.54
C ILE A 77 0.70 6.66 -4.83
N TYR A 78 0.49 7.25 -5.99
CA TYR A 78 1.20 8.43 -6.45
C TYR A 78 0.21 9.43 -7.04
N VAL A 79 0.42 10.70 -6.74
CA VAL A 79 -0.33 11.81 -7.35
C VAL A 79 0.61 12.56 -8.28
N GLN A 80 0.17 12.76 -9.51
CA GLN A 80 0.94 13.38 -10.56
C GLN A 80 0.22 14.62 -11.08
N TRP A 81 1.00 15.68 -11.30
CA TRP A 81 0.59 16.88 -11.99
C TRP A 81 1.14 16.81 -13.40
N LEU A 82 0.25 16.86 -14.38
CA LEU A 82 0.60 16.81 -15.79
C LEU A 82 0.23 18.12 -16.46
N GLN A 83 1.15 18.71 -17.22
CA GLN A 83 0.84 19.75 -18.19
C GLN A 83 0.76 19.14 -19.59
N ARG A 84 0.10 19.82 -20.52
CA ARG A 84 0.15 19.46 -21.95
C ARG A 84 1.10 20.41 -22.66
N ASP A 85 2.00 19.85 -23.45
CA ASP A 85 2.87 20.65 -24.32
C ASP A 85 2.15 21.09 -25.61
N ARG A 86 2.88 21.76 -26.50
CA ARG A 86 2.32 22.25 -27.78
C ARG A 86 1.92 21.13 -28.76
N SER A 87 2.38 19.91 -28.52
CA SER A 87 2.05 18.72 -29.32
C SER A 87 0.90 17.91 -28.74
N ASP A 88 0.24 18.43 -27.69
CA ASP A 88 -0.76 17.72 -26.89
C ASP A 88 -0.21 16.51 -26.12
N SER A 89 1.11 16.44 -25.94
CA SER A 89 1.75 15.40 -25.12
C SER A 89 1.64 15.78 -23.64
N ALA A 90 1.28 14.80 -22.81
CA ALA A 90 1.22 14.97 -21.37
C ALA A 90 2.63 14.89 -20.76
N ILE A 91 3.09 15.99 -20.19
CA ILE A 91 4.37 16.11 -19.50
C ILE A 91 4.12 16.12 -18.00
N GLU A 92 4.78 15.20 -17.30
CA GLU A 92 4.78 15.18 -15.85
C GLU A 92 5.63 16.32 -15.30
N VAL A 93 5.00 17.21 -14.52
CA VAL A 93 5.69 18.34 -13.88
C VAL A 93 5.95 18.10 -12.40
N ALA A 94 5.22 17.17 -11.77
CA ALA A 94 5.51 16.66 -10.44
C ALA A 94 4.86 15.29 -10.24
N THR A 95 5.55 14.41 -9.53
CA THR A 95 4.98 13.19 -8.94
C THR A 95 5.31 13.16 -7.45
N VAL A 96 4.30 12.85 -6.64
CA VAL A 96 4.47 12.66 -5.20
C VAL A 96 3.87 11.33 -4.81
N GLY A 97 4.72 10.44 -4.30
CA GLY A 97 4.30 9.26 -3.53
C GLY A 97 3.97 9.64 -2.09
N VAL A 98 3.18 8.81 -1.41
CA VAL A 98 2.81 9.03 0.00
C VAL A 98 3.74 8.17 0.86
N PRO A 99 4.72 8.73 1.59
CA PRO A 99 5.72 7.94 2.30
C PRO A 99 5.14 6.96 3.33
N GLU A 100 4.02 7.30 3.96
CA GLU A 100 3.35 6.44 4.93
C GLU A 100 2.69 5.21 4.29
N ILE A 101 2.45 5.24 2.98
CA ILE A 101 1.83 4.15 2.21
C ILE A 101 2.89 3.44 1.35
N ASN A 102 3.75 4.21 0.71
CA ASN A 102 4.76 3.76 -0.23
C ASN A 102 6.07 3.43 0.50
N ASN A 103 5.97 2.61 1.54
CA ASN A 103 7.10 2.17 2.35
C ASN A 103 7.10 0.65 2.46
N ASP A 104 8.26 0.01 2.44
CA ASP A 104 8.41 -1.45 2.48
C ASP A 104 7.86 -2.11 3.76
N HIS A 105 7.62 -1.33 4.82
CA HIS A 105 7.02 -1.77 6.08
C HIS A 105 5.55 -1.37 6.26
N ALA A 106 4.89 -0.77 5.27
CA ALA A 106 3.51 -0.33 5.45
C ALA A 106 2.54 -1.51 5.50
N GLU A 107 2.71 -2.49 4.61
CA GLU A 107 1.84 -3.66 4.41
C GLU A 107 0.36 -3.28 4.32
N TRP A 108 0.04 -2.21 3.59
CA TRP A 108 -1.33 -1.73 3.44
C TRP A 108 -1.95 -2.13 2.11
N GLN A 109 -3.20 -2.57 2.16
CA GLN A 109 -4.04 -2.75 1.00
C GLN A 109 -5.04 -1.61 0.88
N LEU A 110 -4.97 -0.87 -0.23
CA LEU A 110 -5.90 0.23 -0.52
C LEU A 110 -7.11 -0.28 -1.31
N SER A 111 -8.30 0.08 -0.87
CA SER A 111 -9.55 -0.24 -1.56
C SER A 111 -10.49 0.96 -1.58
N ARG A 112 -11.53 0.87 -2.42
CA ARG A 112 -12.56 1.92 -2.57
C ARG A 112 -11.98 3.30 -2.84
N LEU A 113 -10.90 3.36 -3.63
CA LEU A 113 -10.32 4.63 -4.03
C LEU A 113 -11.36 5.44 -4.81
N ARG A 114 -11.51 6.70 -4.42
CA ARG A 114 -12.36 7.68 -5.06
C ARG A 114 -11.60 8.97 -5.19
N CYS A 115 -11.83 9.64 -6.31
CA CYS A 115 -11.21 10.91 -6.60
C CYS A 115 -12.28 11.93 -6.92
N GLN A 116 -12.17 13.11 -6.33
CA GLN A 116 -13.13 14.19 -6.49
C GLN A 116 -12.41 15.53 -6.67
N ALA A 117 -12.79 16.29 -7.69
CA ALA A 117 -12.36 17.67 -7.85
C ALA A 117 -12.99 18.57 -6.76
N THR A 118 -12.21 19.51 -6.27
CA THR A 118 -12.58 20.49 -5.23
C THR A 118 -12.16 21.88 -5.67
N ALA A 119 -12.61 22.92 -4.96
CA ALA A 119 -12.20 24.29 -5.26
C ALA A 119 -10.71 24.56 -5.01
N GLN A 120 -10.03 23.70 -4.23
CA GLN A 120 -8.62 23.84 -3.87
C GLN A 120 -7.69 22.87 -4.63
N GLY A 121 -8.25 21.99 -5.47
CA GLY A 121 -7.51 20.93 -6.14
C GLY A 121 -8.31 19.64 -6.21
N ILE A 122 -7.74 18.50 -5.85
CA ILE A 122 -8.45 17.21 -5.77
C ILE A 122 -8.40 16.62 -4.36
N ARG A 123 -9.43 15.86 -4.01
CA ARG A 123 -9.45 14.99 -2.83
C ARG A 123 -9.54 13.54 -3.27
N ILE A 124 -8.63 12.73 -2.77
CA ILE A 124 -8.61 11.28 -2.95
C ILE A 124 -8.95 10.65 -1.62
N THR A 125 -9.92 9.74 -1.60
CA THR A 125 -10.28 8.98 -0.40
C THR A 125 -10.12 7.51 -0.67
N ALA A 126 -9.61 6.75 0.30
CA ALA A 126 -9.44 5.31 0.22
C ALA A 126 -9.70 4.66 1.58
N LYS A 127 -10.05 3.37 1.55
CA LYS A 127 -9.93 2.48 2.71
C LYS A 127 -8.56 1.84 2.67
N ALA A 128 -7.89 1.76 3.81
CA ALA A 128 -6.64 1.05 3.97
C ALA A 128 -6.81 -0.06 5.01
N GLU A 129 -6.35 -1.27 4.69
CA GLU A 129 -6.30 -2.42 5.60
C GLU A 129 -4.84 -2.76 5.86
N SER A 130 -4.45 -2.90 7.14
CA SER A 130 -3.07 -3.23 7.52
C SER A 130 -2.86 -4.72 7.65
N GLY A 131 -1.71 -5.23 7.19
CA GLY A 131 -1.28 -6.62 7.37
C GLY A 131 -0.76 -6.97 8.77
N HIS A 132 -0.41 -5.97 9.59
CA HIS A 132 0.21 -6.17 10.90
C HIS A 132 -0.78 -6.08 12.08
N GLU A 133 -1.74 -5.17 11.99
CA GLU A 133 -2.77 -4.93 13.02
C GLU A 133 -4.15 -5.08 12.37
N ASP A 134 -5.12 -5.69 13.07
CA ASP A 134 -6.54 -5.80 12.64
C ASP A 134 -7.23 -4.41 12.62
N GLY A 135 -6.74 -3.53 11.74
CA GLY A 135 -7.07 -2.12 11.66
C GLY A 135 -7.43 -1.74 10.23
N THR A 136 -8.63 -1.19 10.08
CA THR A 136 -9.05 -0.50 8.86
C THR A 136 -8.98 1.00 9.10
N PHE A 137 -8.50 1.75 8.11
CA PHE A 137 -8.34 3.20 8.18
C PHE A 137 -9.01 3.88 6.99
N ASP A 138 -9.51 5.08 7.23
CA ASP A 138 -9.87 6.02 6.18
C ASP A 138 -8.66 6.90 5.86
N VAL A 139 -8.20 6.82 4.62
CA VAL A 139 -7.12 7.64 4.07
C VAL A 139 -7.72 8.76 3.24
N THR A 140 -7.23 9.97 3.44
CA THR A 140 -7.55 11.14 2.62
C THR A 140 -6.26 11.79 2.13
N LEU A 141 -6.14 11.96 0.83
CA LEU A 141 -5.11 12.79 0.20
C LEU A 141 -5.77 14.04 -0.36
N GLU A 142 -5.16 15.20 -0.11
CA GLU A 142 -5.58 16.47 -0.71
C GLU A 142 -4.40 17.00 -1.53
N ALA A 143 -4.60 17.12 -2.84
CA ALA A 143 -3.59 17.62 -3.76
C ALA A 143 -3.99 19.02 -4.24
N GLY A 144 -3.14 20.01 -3.96
CA GLY A 144 -3.36 21.41 -4.28
C GLY A 144 -3.07 21.75 -5.75
N HIS A 145 -3.37 22.98 -6.15
CA HIS A 145 -3.07 23.46 -7.53
C HIS A 145 -1.58 23.62 -7.80
N ARG A 146 -0.75 23.88 -6.77
CA ARG A 146 0.70 23.95 -6.92
C ARG A 146 1.25 22.53 -7.12
N PRO A 147 2.04 22.27 -8.18
CA PRO A 147 2.65 20.96 -8.38
C PRO A 147 3.44 20.51 -7.15
N GLY A 148 3.16 19.29 -6.70
CA GLY A 148 3.77 18.67 -5.52
C GLY A 148 3.14 19.04 -4.18
N ASP A 149 2.12 19.91 -4.13
CA ASP A 149 1.37 20.17 -2.89
C ASP A 149 0.43 18.99 -2.59
N LEU A 150 0.91 18.05 -1.77
CA LEU A 150 0.15 16.88 -1.33
C LEU A 150 0.07 16.84 0.19
N ARG A 151 -1.13 16.66 0.73
CA ARG A 151 -1.37 16.46 2.15
C ARG A 151 -2.00 15.12 2.39
N TYR A 152 -1.42 14.35 3.30
CA TYR A 152 -1.93 13.06 3.74
C TYR A 152 -2.61 13.19 5.10
N ARG A 153 -3.75 12.51 5.25
CA ARG A 153 -4.41 12.28 6.53
C ARG A 153 -4.91 10.86 6.60
N ARG A 154 -4.81 10.28 7.80
CA ARG A 154 -5.39 8.99 8.16
C ARG A 154 -6.24 9.12 9.40
N THR A 155 -7.35 8.42 9.41
CA THR A 155 -8.21 8.27 10.59
C THR A 155 -8.63 6.80 10.75
N PRO A 156 -8.80 6.29 11.98
CA PRO A 156 -9.38 4.97 12.18
C PRO A 156 -10.75 4.88 11.50
N ALA A 157 -11.01 3.80 10.76
CA ALA A 157 -12.32 3.60 10.17
C ALA A 157 -13.33 3.41 11.30
N ARG A 158 -14.43 4.17 11.26
CA ARG A 158 -15.50 4.02 12.24
C ARG A 158 -16.09 2.61 12.12
N ARG A 159 -15.89 1.75 13.14
CA ARG A 159 -16.68 0.52 13.28
C ARG A 159 -18.13 0.93 13.37
N THR A 160 -18.93 0.58 12.38
CA THR A 160 -20.38 0.60 12.52
C THR A 160 -20.69 -0.52 13.49
N THR A 161 -20.84 -0.20 14.78
CA THR A 161 -21.45 -1.14 15.72
C THR A 161 -22.91 -1.29 15.30
N VAL A 162 -23.18 -2.30 14.46
CA VAL A 162 -24.54 -2.79 14.31
C VAL A 162 -24.89 -3.39 15.66
N SER A 163 -25.65 -2.64 16.47
CA SER A 163 -26.27 -3.22 17.66
C SER A 163 -27.08 -4.43 17.20
N PRO A 164 -26.87 -5.63 17.80
CA PRO A 164 -27.75 -6.75 17.50
C PRO A 164 -29.20 -6.32 17.81
N PRO A 165 -30.18 -6.69 16.97
CA PRO A 165 -31.58 -6.39 17.26
C PRO A 165 -31.92 -6.95 18.66
N PRO A 166 -32.70 -6.23 19.48
CA PRO A 166 -33.06 -6.71 20.81
C PRO A 166 -33.70 -8.09 20.69
N SER A 167 -33.15 -9.06 21.41
CA SER A 167 -33.70 -10.40 21.51
C SER A 167 -35.12 -10.31 22.05
N ARG A 168 -36.07 -10.78 21.25
CA ARG A 168 -37.49 -10.85 21.61
C ARG A 168 -37.61 -11.69 22.90
N PRO A 169 -38.24 -11.19 23.98
CA PRO A 169 -38.35 -11.94 25.23
C PRO A 169 -39.10 -13.25 24.97
N GLY A 170 -38.54 -14.33 25.52
CA GLY A 170 -38.91 -15.71 25.23
C GLY A 170 -40.41 -15.97 25.32
N GLY A 171 -40.95 -16.55 24.26
CA GLY A 171 -42.28 -17.17 24.30
C GLY A 171 -42.26 -18.32 25.31
N SER A 172 -43.04 -18.19 26.37
CA SER A 172 -43.34 -19.25 27.32
C SER A 172 -43.90 -20.46 26.55
N GLN A 173 -43.09 -21.51 26.39
CA GLN A 173 -43.59 -22.80 25.94
C GLN A 173 -44.39 -23.41 27.08
N ARG A 174 -45.72 -23.39 26.94
CA ARG A 174 -46.64 -24.10 27.81
C ARG A 174 -46.50 -25.60 27.52
N LEU A 175 -45.82 -26.31 28.40
CA LEU A 175 -45.78 -27.79 28.42
C LEU A 175 -47.19 -28.33 28.63
N THR A 176 -47.77 -28.95 27.61
CA THR A 176 -48.95 -29.81 27.75
C THR A 176 -48.53 -31.23 28.08
N ALA A 177 -49.01 -31.75 29.20
CA ALA A 177 -48.76 -33.11 29.68
C ALA A 177 -49.36 -34.18 28.74
N PRO A 178 -48.77 -35.38 28.66
CA PRO A 178 -49.28 -36.46 27.83
C PRO A 178 -50.51 -37.12 28.45
N LYS A 179 -51.55 -37.36 27.63
CA LYS A 179 -52.66 -38.25 27.96
C LYS A 179 -52.18 -39.70 27.88
N THR A 180 -52.33 -40.44 28.97
CA THR A 180 -52.23 -41.91 29.02
C THR A 180 -53.64 -42.50 28.78
N PRO A 181 -53.75 -43.76 28.27
CA PRO A 181 -54.92 -44.28 27.56
C PRO A 181 -56.14 -44.53 28.45
#